data_AF-A0AAQ0IYF5-F1
#
_entry.id   AF-A0AAQ0IYF5-F1
#
_cell.length_a   1.000
_cell.length_b   1.000
_cell.length_c   1.000
_cell.angle_alpha   90.00
_cell.angle_beta   90.00
_cell.angle_gamma   90.00
#
_symmetry.space_group_name_H-M   'P 1'
#
loop_
_entity.id
_entity.type
_entity.pdbx_description
1 polymer ?
#
loop_
_entity_poly.entity_id
_entity_poly.type
_entity_poly.pdbx_seq_one_letter_code
_entity_poly.pdbx_strand_id
1 'polypeptide(L)' 'MFSYTLTFKDDVDRLTAPEQEVSLQSPAQAGDFLILSDGSRHQVMFVTHRANYSSLYLDKGVRVPQS' A
#
# COMPACT_ATOMS: atom_id res chain seq x y z
N MET A 1 14.50 7.24 -0.97
CA MET A 1 13.08 7.12 -1.38
C MET A 1 12.86 5.69 -1.77
N PHE A 2 12.07 4.94 -1.01
CA PHE A 2 11.80 3.53 -1.30
C PHE A 2 10.47 3.41 -2.04
N SER A 3 10.41 2.46 -2.97
CA SER A 3 9.19 2.13 -3.72
C SER A 3 8.86 0.68 -3.47
N TYR A 4 7.59 0.42 -3.11
CA TYR A 4 7.10 -0.89 -2.74
C TYR A 4 6.04 -1.32 -3.76
N THR A 5 6.16 -2.55 -4.26
CA THR A 5 5.14 -3.16 -5.11
C THR A 5 4.42 -4.24 -4.31
N LEU A 6 3.11 -4.09 -4.18
CA LEU A 6 2.26 -5.06 -3.48
C LEU A 6 1.42 -5.83 -4.48
N THR A 7 1.68 -7.14 -4.59
CA THR A 7 0.93 -8.03 -5.48
C THR A 7 -0.09 -8.82 -4.68
N PHE A 8 -1.34 -8.39 -4.72
CA PHE A 8 -2.49 -9.16 -4.21
C PHE A 8 -2.94 -10.12 -5.30
N LYS A 9 -2.26 -11.28 -5.36
CA LYS A 9 -2.33 -12.19 -6.50
C LYS A 9 -3.72 -12.76 -6.78
N ASP A 10 -4.59 -12.79 -5.77
CA ASP A 10 -5.90 -13.46 -5.84
C ASP A 10 -7.11 -12.53 -5.65
N ASP A 11 -6.95 -11.22 -5.41
CA ASP A 11 -8.05 -10.42 -4.87
C ASP A 11 -8.01 -8.91 -5.21
N VAL A 12 -8.09 -8.56 -6.50
CA VAL A 12 -8.24 -7.16 -6.95
C VAL A 12 -9.52 -6.51 -6.40
N ASP A 13 -10.60 -7.28 -6.21
CA ASP A 13 -11.87 -6.79 -5.66
C ASP A 13 -11.82 -6.50 -4.15
N ARG A 14 -10.84 -7.04 -3.40
CA ARG A 14 -10.74 -6.86 -1.94
C ARG A 14 -10.03 -5.58 -1.51
N LEU A 15 -9.54 -4.76 -2.43
CA LEU A 15 -9.12 -3.38 -2.12
C LEU A 15 -10.25 -2.51 -1.56
N THR A 16 -11.49 -3.00 -1.59
CA THR A 16 -12.66 -2.40 -0.93
C THR A 16 -12.79 -2.77 0.55
N ALA A 17 -12.06 -3.78 1.03
CA ALA A 17 -12.11 -4.21 2.43
C ALA A 17 -11.08 -3.39 3.27
N PRO A 18 -11.52 -2.68 4.32
CA PRO A 18 -10.68 -1.72 5.05
C PRO A 18 -9.52 -2.34 5.85
N GLU A 19 -9.42 -3.66 5.94
CA GLU A 19 -8.49 -4.35 6.84
C GLU A 19 -7.87 -5.56 6.13
N GLN A 20 -6.72 -5.36 5.49
CA GLN A 20 -5.85 -6.47 5.05
C GLN A 20 -4.47 -6.34 5.66
N GLU A 21 -3.95 -7.47 6.15
CA GLU A 21 -2.60 -7.59 6.66
C GLU A 21 -1.62 -7.76 5.49
N VAL A 22 -0.59 -6.91 5.45
CA VAL A 22 0.42 -6.93 4.40
C VAL A 22 1.79 -7.05 5.02
N SER A 23 2.56 -8.03 4.58
CA SER A 23 3.97 -8.18 4.93
C SER A 23 4.84 -7.42 3.93
N LEU A 24 5.55 -6.40 4.41
CA LEU A 24 6.53 -5.66 3.62
C LEU A 24 7.93 -6.26 3.81
N GLN A 25 8.72 -6.28 2.73
CA GLN A 25 10.12 -6.72 2.78
C GLN A 25 11.04 -5.72 3.49
N SER A 26 10.59 -4.48 3.72
CA SER A 26 11.29 -3.49 4.53
C SER A 26 10.28 -2.52 5.19
N PRO A 27 10.67 -1.80 6.25
CA PRO A 27 9.74 -0.91 6.95
C PRO A 27 9.33 0.25 6.05
N ALA A 28 8.04 0.37 5.75
CA ALA A 28 7.52 1.55 5.04
C ALA A 28 7.57 2.78 5.95
N GLN A 29 7.87 3.93 5.36
CA GLN A 29 7.90 5.23 6.02
C GLN A 29 6.91 6.20 5.37
N ALA A 30 6.52 7.23 6.12
CA ALA A 30 5.78 8.35 5.55
C ALA A 30 6.59 9.00 4.42
N GLY A 31 5.97 9.22 3.27
CA GLY A 31 6.62 9.70 2.05
C GLY A 31 7.05 8.61 1.07
N ASP A 32 7.11 7.34 1.48
CA ASP A 32 7.31 6.25 0.53
C ASP A 32 6.09 6.04 -0.36
N PHE A 33 6.30 5.40 -1.50
CA PHE A 33 5.24 5.10 -2.45
C PHE A 33 4.96 3.61 -2.52
N LEU A 34 3.67 3.27 -2.60
CA LEU A 34 3.16 1.92 -2.80
C LEU A 34 2.45 1.86 -4.15
N ILE A 35 2.77 0.83 -4.92
CA ILE A 35 2.06 0.49 -6.15
C ILE A 35 1.23 -0.75 -5.83
N LEU A 36 -0.09 -0.59 -5.90
CA LEU A 36 -1.04 -1.68 -5.68
C LEU A 36 -1.21 -2.52 -6.95
N SER A 37 -1.82 -3.69 -6.81
CA SER A 37 -2.03 -4.63 -7.93
C SER A 37 -2.93 -4.09 -9.05
N ASP A 38 -3.79 -3.11 -8.75
CA ASP A 38 -4.60 -2.41 -9.75
C ASP A 38 -3.80 -1.34 -10.52
N GLY A 39 -2.51 -1.20 -10.25
CA GLY A 39 -1.61 -0.24 -10.88
C GLY A 39 -1.75 1.19 -10.32
N SER A 40 -2.58 1.40 -9.30
CA SER A 40 -2.65 2.67 -8.60
C SER A 40 -1.37 2.92 -7.78
N ARG A 41 -0.91 4.17 -7.81
CA ARG A 41 0.22 4.63 -7.01
C ARG A 41 -0.31 5.47 -5.87
N HIS A 42 0.07 5.10 -4.66
CA HIS A 42 -0.29 5.75 -3.42
C HIS A 42 0.95 6.24 -2.67
N GLN A 43 0.82 7.37 -1.99
CA GLN A 43 1.83 7.84 -1.04
C GLN A 43 1.43 7.43 0.38
N VAL A 44 2.39 6.90 1.14
CA VAL A 44 2.21 6.66 2.57
C VAL A 44 2.17 8.00 3.28
N MET A 45 1.03 8.35 3.83
CA MET A 45 0.82 9.60 4.56
C MET A 45 1.27 9.47 6.01
N PHE A 46 0.94 8.35 6.66
CA PHE A 46 1.30 8.06 8.04
C PHE A 46 1.38 6.56 8.31
N VAL A 47 2.23 6.20 9.28
CA VAL A 47 2.44 4.83 9.74
C VAL A 47 2.18 4.79 11.24
N THR A 48 1.34 3.86 11.68
CA THR A 48 1.11 3.62 13.12
C THR A 48 1.58 2.21 13.47
N HIS A 49 2.34 2.07 14.56
CA HIS A 49 2.83 0.79 15.02
C HIS A 49 2.00 0.29 16.20
N ARG A 50 1.64 -0.99 16.18
CA ARG A 50 1.10 -1.75 17.32
C ARG A 50 2.03 -2.91 17.63
N ALA A 51 1.77 -3.62 18.72
CA ALA A 51 2.65 -4.68 19.22
C ALA A 51 2.98 -5.75 18.16
N ASN A 52 2.04 -6.08 17.26
CA ASN A 52 2.18 -7.19 16.32
C ASN A 52 2.07 -6.78 14.84
N TYR A 53 1.74 -5.52 14.54
CA TYR A 53 1.53 -5.07 13.16
C TYR A 53 1.69 -3.55 13.04
N SER A 54 1.88 -3.09 11.81
CA SER A 54 1.86 -1.66 11.47
C SER A 54 0.72 -1.38 10.51
N SER A 55 0.04 -0.25 10.69
CA SER A 55 -0.99 0.22 9.78
C SER A 55 -0.43 1.35 8.93
N LEU A 56 -0.66 1.27 7.62
CA LEU A 56 -0.28 2.28 6.64
C LEU A 56 -1.52 3.02 6.22
N TYR A 57 -1.42 4.34 6.19
CA TYR A 57 -2.50 5.19 5.72
C TYR A 57 -2.06 5.85 4.43
N LEU A 58 -2.85 5.61 3.40
CA LEU A 58 -2.53 5.97 2.03
C LEU A 58 -3.34 7.20 1.64
N ASP A 59 -2.78 8.01 0.75
CA ASP A 59 -3.57 9.02 0.05
C ASP A 59 -4.62 8.36 -0.87
N LYS A 60 -5.46 9.18 -1.51
CA LYS A 60 -6.55 8.71 -2.39
C LYS A 60 -6.04 7.89 -3.60
N GLY A 61 -4.73 7.93 -3.86
CA GLY A 61 -4.08 7.27 -4.97
C GLY A 61 -4.32 7.97 -6.30
N VAL A 62 -3.37 7.79 -7.20
CA VAL A 62 -3.53 8.17 -8.61
C VAL A 62 -3.42 6.89 -9.44
N ARG A 63 -4.45 6.59 -10.23
CA ARG A 63 -4.35 5.52 -11.23
C ARG A 63 -3.37 5.96 -12.31
N VAL A 64 -2.31 5.19 -12.50
CA VAL A 64 -1.41 5.42 -13.64
C VAL A 64 -2.18 4.97 -14.90
N PRO A 65 -2.40 5.84 -15.90
CA PRO A 65 -3.03 5.42 -17.14
C PRO A 65 -2.18 4.32 -17.77
N GLN A 66 -2.79 3.18 -18.07
CA GLN A 66 -2.15 2.16 -18.89
C GLN A 66 -2.26 2.63 -20.35
N SER A 67 -1.11 2.98 -20.93
CA SER A 67 -0.94 3.28 -22.36
C SER A 67 -1.00 2.02 -23.22
#